data_AF-A0A0F3GZR1-F1
#
_entry.id   AF-A0A0F3GZR1-F1
#
_cell.length_a   1.000
_cell.length_b   1.000
_cell.length_c   1.000
_cell.angle_alpha   90.00
_cell.angle_beta   90.00
_cell.angle_gamma   90.00
#
_symmetry.space_group_name_H-M   'P 1'
#
loop_
_entity.id
_entity.type
_entity.pdbx_description
1 polymer ?
#
loop_
_entity_poly.entity_id
_entity_poly.type
_entity_poly.pdbx_seq_one_letter_code
_entity_poly.pdbx_strand_id
1 'polypeptide(L)' 'SLVETVNSIIRPFLDASRVQITQETLNLIMFYHNHRRYAGGKRKGKAPIELLTNTELEKHWLDLIVE' A
#
# COMPACT_ATOMS: atom_id res chain seq x y z
N SER A 1 15.37 7.33 7.01
CA SER A 1 14.20 7.82 7.79
C SER A 1 12.95 7.09 7.32
N LEU A 2 11.81 7.21 8.00
CA LEU A 2 10.53 6.64 7.54
C LEU A 2 10.14 7.18 6.14
N VAL A 3 10.42 8.46 5.90
CA VAL A 3 10.23 9.12 4.60
C VAL A 3 11.05 8.44 3.50
N GLU A 4 12.31 8.13 3.75
CA GLU A 4 13.15 7.41 2.76
C GLU A 4 12.60 6.02 2.43
N THR A 5 12.05 5.30 3.42
CA THR A 5 11.43 3.99 3.18
C THR A 5 10.19 4.13 2.30
N VAL A 6 9.33 5.11 2.58
CA VAL A 6 8.15 5.40 1.76
C VAL A 6 8.56 5.80 0.34
N ASN A 7 9.56 6.67 0.20
CA ASN A 7 10.10 7.06 -1.11
C ASN A 7 10.62 5.85 -1.89
N SER A 8 11.33 4.93 -1.23
CA SER A 8 11.81 3.70 -1.87
C SER A 8 10.68 2.79 -2.35
N ILE A 9 9.53 2.79 -1.66
CA ILE A 9 8.35 2.01 -2.05
C ILE A 9 7.64 2.65 -3.25
N ILE A 10 7.62 3.98 -3.33
CA ILE A 10 6.91 4.72 -4.39
C ILE A 10 7.73 4.75 -5.70
N ARG A 11 9.07 4.77 -5.63
CA ARG A 11 9.97 4.86 -6.81
C ARG A 11 9.62 3.91 -7.96
N PRO A 12 9.38 2.60 -7.76
CA PRO A 12 9.04 1.69 -8.85
C PRO A 12 7.80 2.13 -9.65
N PHE A 13 6.80 2.74 -8.99
CA PHE A 13 5.60 3.23 -9.65
C PHE A 13 5.87 4.51 -10.45
N LEU A 14 6.72 5.39 -9.93
CA LEU A 14 7.15 6.62 -10.61
C LEU A 14 7.97 6.30 -11.87
N ASP A 15 8.91 5.37 -11.76
CA ASP A 15 9.77 4.94 -12.87
C ASP A 15 8.93 4.31 -13.99
N ALA A 16 7.96 3.45 -13.64
CA ALA A 16 7.03 2.85 -14.59
C ALA A 16 6.15 3.90 -15.30
N SER A 17 5.82 5.00 -14.62
CA SER A 17 4.97 6.08 -15.15
C SER A 17 5.75 7.20 -15.84
N ARG A 18 7.09 7.06 -16.00
CA ARG A 18 7.97 8.13 -16.50
C ARG A 18 7.76 9.46 -15.77
N VAL A 19 7.50 9.41 -14.46
CA VAL A 19 7.23 10.57 -13.58
C VAL A 19 5.93 11.32 -13.92
N GLN A 20 5.09 10.81 -14.83
CA GLN A 20 3.76 11.35 -15.11
C GLN A 20 2.72 10.68 -14.19
N ILE A 21 2.60 11.17 -12.96
CA ILE A 21 1.67 10.64 -11.96
C ILE A 21 0.64 11.71 -11.58
N THR A 22 -0.63 11.30 -11.49
CA THR A 22 -1.73 12.12 -10.97
C THR A 22 -1.99 11.81 -9.49
N GLN A 23 -2.75 12.68 -8.81
CA GLN A 23 -3.11 12.47 -7.42
C GLN A 23 -3.93 11.18 -7.21
N GLU A 24 -4.78 10.82 -8.17
CA GLU A 24 -5.58 9.60 -8.15
C GLU A 24 -4.68 8.36 -8.15
N THR A 25 -3.62 8.36 -8.96
CA THR A 25 -2.62 7.28 -8.97
C THR A 25 -1.87 7.21 -7.64
N LEU A 26 -1.56 8.34 -7.00
CA LEU A 26 -0.95 8.34 -5.66
C LEU A 26 -1.89 7.78 -4.60
N ASN A 27 -3.18 8.14 -4.66
CA ASN A 27 -4.21 7.60 -3.76
C ASN A 27 -4.33 6.09 -3.94
N LEU A 28 -4.26 5.59 -5.18
CA LEU A 28 -4.26 4.18 -5.48
C LEU A 28 -3.04 3.44 -4.91
N ILE A 29 -1.83 4.01 -5.07
CA ILE A 29 -0.60 3.43 -4.50
C ILE A 29 -0.70 3.39 -2.97
N MET A 30 -1.19 4.46 -2.36
CA MET A 30 -1.42 4.54 -0.92
C MET A 30 -2.40 3.47 -0.45
N PHE A 31 -3.54 3.33 -1.14
CA PHE A 31 -4.55 2.32 -0.85
C PHE A 31 -3.97 0.91 -0.94
N TYR A 32 -3.34 0.58 -2.07
CA TYR A 32 -2.71 -0.73 -2.28
C TYR A 32 -1.68 -1.04 -1.19
N HIS A 33 -0.80 -0.09 -0.88
CA HIS A 33 0.22 -0.30 0.13
C HIS A 33 -0.36 -0.57 1.51
N ASN A 34 -1.41 0.15 1.91
CA ASN A 34 -1.99 0.03 3.26
C ASN A 34 -2.89 -1.20 3.45
N HIS A 35 -3.49 -1.71 2.38
CA HIS A 35 -4.44 -2.84 2.44
C HIS A 35 -3.84 -4.17 1.99
N ARG A 36 -2.69 -4.18 1.29
CA ARG A 36 -2.01 -5.44 0.95
C ARG A 36 -1.43 -6.10 2.21
N ARG A 37 -1.54 -7.43 2.28
CA ARG A 37 -0.93 -8.22 3.35
C ARG A 37 0.56 -8.44 3.09
N TYR A 38 1.36 -8.45 4.14
CA TYR A 38 2.78 -8.78 4.01
C TYR A 38 2.98 -10.25 3.64
N ALA A 39 3.80 -10.51 2.61
CA ALA A 39 4.12 -11.86 2.16
C ALA A 39 5.07 -12.63 3.11
N GLY A 40 5.85 -11.92 3.93
CA GLY A 40 6.88 -12.52 4.79
C GLY A 40 7.28 -11.67 5.99
N GLY A 41 8.21 -12.21 6.78
CA GLY A 41 8.73 -11.57 8.00
C GLY A 41 7.77 -11.64 9.20
N LYS A 42 8.07 -10.87 10.25
CA LYS A 42 7.32 -10.88 11.53
C LYS A 42 5.85 -10.49 11.39
N ARG A 43 5.47 -9.79 10.32
CA ARG A 43 4.12 -9.27 10.06
C ARG A 43 3.39 -10.04 8.96
N LYS A 44 3.90 -11.21 8.57
CA LYS A 44 3.34 -12.04 7.51
C LYS A 44 1.83 -12.27 7.75
N GLY A 45 1.04 -12.05 6.70
CA GLY A 45 -0.41 -12.24 6.75
C GLY A 45 -1.22 -11.07 7.29
N LYS A 46 -0.59 -10.01 7.82
CA LYS A 46 -1.26 -8.77 8.24
C LYS A 46 -1.04 -7.66 7.22
N ALA A 47 -1.98 -6.74 7.08
CA ALA A 47 -1.88 -5.51 6.30
C ALA A 47 -1.46 -4.33 7.21
N PRO A 48 -0.78 -3.30 6.68
CA PRO A 48 -0.38 -2.15 7.48
C PRO A 48 -1.53 -1.46 8.21
N ILE A 49 -2.71 -1.35 7.58
CA ILE A 49 -3.88 -0.74 8.20
C ILE A 49 -4.39 -1.55 9.40
N GLU A 50 -4.30 -2.88 9.34
CA GLU A 50 -4.68 -3.77 10.46
C GLU A 50 -3.75 -3.58 11.66
N LEU A 51 -2.46 -3.33 11.41
CA LEU A 51 -1.48 -3.06 12.47
C LEU A 51 -1.67 -1.68 13.09
N LEU A 52 -2.12 -0.69 12.30
CA LEU A 52 -2.33 0.67 12.76
C LEU A 52 -3.63 0.79 13.58
N THR A 53 -4.70 0.16 13.10
CA THR A 53 -6.04 0.26 13.70
C THR A 53 -6.33 -0.84 14.71
N ASN A 54 -5.55 -1.92 14.67
CA ASN A 54 -5.80 -3.17 15.40
C ASN A 54 -7.14 -3.84 15.04
N THR A 55 -7.68 -3.51 13.86
CA THR A 55 -8.90 -4.09 13.29
C THR A 55 -8.54 -4.91 12.06
N GLU A 56 -9.10 -6.11 11.93
CA GLU A 56 -8.86 -6.95 10.75
C GLU A 56 -9.67 -6.48 9.55
N LEU A 57 -9.10 -6.62 8.35
CA LEU A 57 -9.82 -6.35 7.11
C LEU A 57 -10.84 -7.46 6.85
N GLU A 58 -12.11 -7.08 6.69
CA GLU A 58 -13.22 -8.01 6.45
C GLU A 58 -13.14 -8.69 5.07
N LYS A 59 -12.58 -7.99 4.08
CA LYS A 59 -12.51 -8.43 2.68
C LYS A 59 -11.09 -8.33 2.14
N HIS A 60 -10.85 -9.00 1.01
CA HIS A 60 -9.58 -8.86 0.32
C HIS A 60 -9.48 -7.43 -0.25
N TRP A 61 -8.26 -6.89 -0.32
CA TRP A 61 -8.06 -5.50 -0.75
C TRP A 61 -8.54 -5.22 -2.19
N LEU A 62 -8.58 -6.26 -3.04
CA LEU A 62 -9.16 -6.16 -4.38
C LEU A 62 -10.68 -6.01 -4.37
N ASP A 63 -11.36 -6.52 -3.35
CA ASP A 63 -12.80 -6.34 -3.22
C ASP A 63 -13.07 -4.90 -2.73
N LEU A 64 -12.27 -4.43 -1.77
CA LEU A 64 -12.41 -3.09 -1.16
C LEU A 64 -12.15 -1.92 -2.13
N ILE A 65 -11.43 -2.13 -3.23
CA ILE A 65 -11.15 -1.07 -4.22
C ILE A 65 -12.23 -0.93 -5.29
N VAL A 66 -13.05 -1.97 -5.48
CA VAL A 66 -14.09 -2.02 -6.50
C VAL A 66 -15.47 -1.62 -5.94
N GLU A 67 -15.58 -1.55 -4.61
CA GLU A 67 -16.73 -0.96 -3.89
C GLU A 67 -16.81 0.55 -4.08
#